data_AF-A0A932S305-F1
#
_entry.id   AF-A0A932S305-F1
#
_cell.length_a   1.000
_cell.length_b   1.000
_cell.length_c   1.000
_cell.angle_alpha   90.00
_cell.angle_beta   90.00
_cell.angle_gamma   90.00
#
_symmetry.space_group_name_H-M   'P 1'
#
loop_
_entity.id
_entity.type
_entity.pdbx_description
1 polymer ?
#
loop_
_entity_poly.entity_id
_entity_poly.type
_entity_poly.pdbx_seq_one_letter_code
_entity_poly.pdbx_strand_id
1 'polypeptide(L)'
;MTVADDIKSRVDIVALVSETTPLKRAGRNFSANCPFHNERTPSFYVFPDRQNWRCFGACATGGDVFNFLMKKENVGFGEALRMLAERAGVTLESSQASKEKAQKGERLKTINKVAALFFHDLLLKDAEARHALEYVKGRGIDDATIEEFRLGYCPANRGALTQRLLAEGFSQEEALEAGLLRRRDDGTIYTLFRGRLIIPIQDDRTDYIAFGARTLEKDDTGPKYINSPQSPVFEKGTVLYGIHRAKEAIRKEGLAVIVEGYMDVITAHQYGHR
;
A
#
# COMPACT_ATOMS: atom_id res chain seq x y z
N MET A 1 19.09 17.50 20.32
CA MET A 1 18.29 16.35 20.76
C MET A 1 17.28 16.09 19.66
N THR A 2 17.19 14.87 19.11
CA THR A 2 16.21 14.62 18.04
C THR A 2 14.79 14.56 18.62
N VAL A 3 13.76 14.76 17.79
CA VAL A 3 12.36 14.62 18.21
C VAL A 3 12.10 13.23 18.79
N ALA A 4 12.71 12.19 18.20
CA ALA A 4 12.61 10.82 18.70
C ALA A 4 13.24 10.65 20.09
N ASP A 5 14.36 11.34 20.37
CA ASP A 5 15.00 11.31 21.69
C ASP A 5 14.17 12.06 22.74
N ASP A 6 13.57 13.20 22.37
CA ASP A 6 12.66 13.95 23.26
C ASP A 6 11.44 13.08 23.65
N ILE A 7 10.82 12.41 22.67
CA ILE A 7 9.72 11.46 22.93
C ILE A 7 10.18 10.32 23.85
N LYS A 8 11.34 9.70 23.59
CA LYS A 8 11.88 8.62 24.45
C LYS A 8 12.13 9.09 25.88
N SER A 9 12.49 10.36 26.07
CA SER A 9 12.72 10.92 27.41
C SER A 9 11.43 11.13 28.22
N ARG A 10 10.28 11.22 27.54
CA ARG A 10 8.97 11.53 28.15
C ARG A 10 8.05 10.31 28.29
N VAL A 11 8.32 9.23 27.57
CA VAL A 11 7.51 8.01 27.59
C VAL A 11 8.23 6.94 28.39
N ASP A 12 7.66 6.58 29.55
CA ASP A 12 8.13 5.42 30.31
C ASP A 12 7.64 4.12 29.67
N ILE A 13 8.60 3.24 29.33
CA ILE A 13 8.30 1.95 28.72
C ILE A 13 7.49 1.04 29.64
N VAL A 14 7.67 1.11 30.97
CA VAL A 14 6.91 0.28 31.90
C VAL A 14 5.44 0.68 31.85
N ALA A 15 5.16 1.98 31.86
CA ALA A 15 3.81 2.52 31.75
C ALA A 15 3.17 2.12 30.41
N LEU A 16 3.87 2.32 29.29
CA LEU A 16 3.37 1.98 27.95
C LEU A 16 3.01 0.49 27.81
N VAL A 17 3.88 -0.40 28.29
CA VAL A 17 3.66 -1.86 28.19
C VAL A 17 2.54 -2.31 29.12
N SER A 18 2.44 -1.72 30.32
CA SER A 18 1.45 -2.09 31.35
C SER A 18 0.00 -1.86 30.92
N GLU A 19 -0.25 -1.05 29.88
CA GLU A 19 -1.60 -0.80 29.37
C GLU A 19 -2.26 -2.05 28.77
N THR A 20 -1.47 -2.94 28.19
CA THR A 20 -1.98 -4.13 27.50
C THR A 20 -1.35 -5.41 27.97
N THR A 21 -0.33 -5.34 28.83
CA THR A 21 0.39 -6.52 29.32
C THR A 21 0.44 -6.49 30.84
N PRO A 22 -0.08 -7.51 31.54
CA PRO A 22 -0.08 -7.56 33.00
C PRO A 22 1.33 -7.86 33.53
N LEU A 23 2.14 -6.81 33.68
CA LEU A 23 3.51 -6.88 34.17
C LEU A 23 3.58 -7.27 35.65
N LYS A 24 4.45 -8.23 35.99
CA LYS A 24 4.79 -8.63 37.36
C LYS A 24 6.24 -8.30 37.66
N ARG A 25 6.54 -7.83 38.88
CA ARG A 25 7.93 -7.56 39.29
C ARG A 25 8.77 -8.85 39.27
N ALA A 26 9.96 -8.72 38.71
CA ALA A 26 10.99 -9.76 38.65
C ALA A 26 12.35 -9.13 39.00
N GLY A 27 12.63 -9.02 40.30
CA GLY A 27 13.79 -8.27 40.81
C GLY A 27 13.68 -6.77 40.46
N ARG A 28 14.69 -6.24 39.79
CA ARG A 28 14.72 -4.85 39.28
C ARG A 28 13.92 -4.64 37.99
N ASN A 29 13.48 -5.73 37.34
CA ASN A 29 12.79 -5.70 36.07
C ASN A 29 11.31 -6.07 36.25
N PHE A 30 10.57 -6.02 35.14
CA PHE A 30 9.22 -6.56 35.06
C PHE A 30 9.19 -7.72 34.07
N SER A 31 8.29 -8.68 34.32
CA SER A 31 8.09 -9.86 33.49
C SER A 31 6.61 -10.11 33.21
N ALA A 32 6.29 -10.69 32.06
CA ALA A 32 4.96 -11.16 31.70
C ALA A 32 5.05 -12.26 30.63
N ASN A 33 3.92 -12.88 30.31
CA ASN A 33 3.78 -13.61 29.06
C ASN A 33 3.85 -12.59 27.91
N CYS A 34 4.52 -12.96 26.82
CA CYS A 34 4.71 -12.08 25.68
C CYS A 34 3.35 -11.72 25.04
N PRO A 35 3.09 -10.43 24.78
CA PRO A 35 1.87 -10.01 24.08
C PRO A 35 1.92 -10.34 22.58
N PHE A 36 3.05 -10.82 22.06
CA PHE A 36 3.27 -11.02 20.63
C PHE A 36 3.31 -12.49 20.18
N HIS A 37 3.32 -13.43 21.13
CA HIS A 37 3.19 -14.86 20.85
C HIS A 37 2.53 -15.56 22.04
N ASN A 38 1.87 -16.70 21.80
CA ASN A 38 1.18 -17.40 22.85
C ASN A 38 2.14 -18.29 23.65
N GLU A 39 2.15 -18.17 24.98
CA GLU A 39 2.98 -18.96 25.88
C GLU A 39 2.35 -19.12 27.26
N ARG A 40 2.79 -20.14 28.00
CA ARG A 40 2.34 -20.40 29.38
C ARG A 40 3.30 -19.85 30.44
N THR A 41 4.58 -19.74 30.09
CA THR A 41 5.63 -19.26 30.99
C THR A 41 6.06 -17.85 30.59
N PRO A 42 6.22 -16.92 31.55
CA PRO A 42 6.67 -15.57 31.25
C PRO A 42 8.04 -15.55 30.56
N SER A 43 8.10 -15.03 29.33
CA SER A 43 9.38 -14.82 28.61
C SER A 43 9.63 -13.36 28.24
N PHE A 44 8.66 -12.48 28.46
CA PHE A 44 8.75 -11.07 28.13
C PHE A 44 9.22 -10.26 29.32
N TYR A 45 10.34 -9.54 29.15
CA TYR A 45 10.94 -8.73 30.20
C TYR A 45 11.03 -7.26 29.77
N VAL A 46 10.72 -6.37 30.70
CA VAL A 46 10.90 -4.92 30.57
C VAL A 46 11.98 -4.48 31.54
N PHE A 47 12.93 -3.69 31.06
CA PHE A 47 14.09 -3.20 31.80
C PHE A 47 13.94 -1.68 32.00
N PRO A 48 13.43 -1.21 33.16
CA PRO A 48 13.15 0.20 33.40
C PRO A 48 14.41 1.07 33.28
N ASP A 49 15.54 0.59 33.82
CA ASP A 49 16.82 1.31 33.79
C ASP A 49 17.33 1.58 32.38
N ARG A 50 17.00 0.71 31.42
CA ARG A 50 17.42 0.80 30.02
C ARG A 50 16.33 1.33 29.10
N GLN A 51 15.14 1.58 29.63
CA GLN A 51 13.94 1.95 28.88
C GLN A 51 13.73 1.08 27.63
N ASN A 52 13.89 -0.24 27.80
CA ASN A 52 13.74 -1.21 26.72
C ASN A 52 13.08 -2.52 27.20
N TRP A 53 12.72 -3.37 26.24
CA TRP A 53 12.10 -4.68 26.49
C TRP A 53 12.76 -5.75 25.64
N ARG A 54 12.63 -7.01 26.08
CA ARG A 54 13.02 -8.18 25.30
C ARG A 54 12.15 -9.38 25.64
N CYS A 55 11.74 -10.09 24.61
CA CYS A 55 11.17 -11.42 24.71
C CYS A 55 12.27 -12.48 24.54
N PHE A 56 12.45 -13.35 25.54
CA PHE A 56 13.39 -14.48 25.51
C PHE A 56 12.73 -15.79 25.03
N GLY A 57 11.43 -15.78 24.72
CA GLY A 57 10.71 -16.88 24.11
C GLY A 57 10.86 -16.91 22.58
N ALA A 58 9.90 -17.56 21.91
CA ALA A 58 9.93 -17.81 20.46
C ALA A 58 10.05 -16.56 19.59
N CYS A 59 9.55 -15.40 20.04
CA CYS A 59 9.71 -14.15 19.28
C CYS A 59 11.17 -13.71 19.15
N ALA A 60 12.00 -13.93 20.16
CA ALA A 60 13.37 -13.41 20.28
C ALA A 60 13.55 -11.89 20.01
N THR A 61 12.46 -11.11 20.00
CA THR A 61 12.49 -9.67 19.67
C THR A 61 12.66 -8.80 20.91
N GLY A 62 13.15 -7.58 20.71
CA GLY A 62 13.22 -6.54 21.73
C GLY A 62 13.43 -5.18 21.11
N GLY A 63 13.43 -4.15 21.94
CA GLY A 63 13.68 -2.78 21.51
C GLY A 63 13.16 -1.75 22.51
N ASP A 64 13.00 -0.53 22.04
CA ASP A 64 12.49 0.59 22.85
C ASP A 64 10.95 0.72 22.75
N VAL A 65 10.44 1.86 23.24
CA VAL A 65 9.02 2.24 23.19
C VAL A 65 8.46 2.25 21.76
N PHE A 66 9.25 2.65 20.75
CA PHE A 66 8.82 2.62 19.35
C PHE A 66 8.72 1.19 18.87
N ASN A 67 9.72 0.35 19.14
CA ASN A 67 9.68 -1.06 18.74
C ASN A 67 8.48 -1.80 19.37
N PHE A 68 8.16 -1.48 20.62
CA PHE A 68 6.97 -2.04 21.26
C PHE A 68 5.69 -1.62 20.54
N LEU A 69 5.50 -0.31 20.33
CA LEU A 69 4.27 0.22 19.72
C LEU A 69 4.11 -0.21 18.26
N MET A 70 5.19 -0.16 17.46
CA MET A 70 5.18 -0.64 16.07
C MET A 70 4.72 -2.10 15.99
N LYS A 71 5.22 -2.95 16.90
CA LYS A 71 4.86 -4.37 16.91
C LYS A 71 3.46 -4.62 17.44
N LYS A 72 3.02 -3.84 18.42
CA LYS A 72 1.68 -3.91 19.02
C LYS A 72 0.59 -3.47 18.05
N GLU A 73 0.74 -2.29 17.46
CA GLU A 73 -0.26 -1.66 16.59
C GLU A 73 -0.08 -2.04 15.11
N ASN A 74 0.97 -2.79 14.79
CA ASN A 74 1.33 -3.16 13.41
C ASN A 74 1.52 -1.92 12.50
N VAL A 75 2.17 -0.89 13.03
CA VAL A 75 2.44 0.38 12.34
C VAL A 75 3.92 0.59 12.09
N GLY A 76 4.26 1.38 11.07
CA GLY A 76 5.64 1.79 10.79
C GLY A 76 6.15 2.89 11.73
N PHE A 77 7.46 3.17 11.66
CA PHE A 77 8.11 4.15 12.55
C PHE A 77 7.48 5.54 12.52
N GLY A 78 7.13 6.07 11.33
CA GLY A 78 6.56 7.41 11.23
C GLY A 78 5.16 7.55 11.85
N GLU A 79 4.41 6.45 11.92
CA GLU A 79 3.10 6.40 12.58
C GLU A 79 3.26 6.20 14.09
N ALA A 80 4.14 5.29 14.51
CA ALA A 80 4.55 5.17 15.91
C ALA A 80 5.13 6.48 16.48
N LEU A 81 5.87 7.24 15.67
CA LEU A 81 6.38 8.57 16.00
C LEU A 81 5.24 9.54 16.32
N ARG A 82 4.20 9.58 15.46
CA ARG A 82 3.02 10.43 15.66
C ARG A 82 2.26 10.04 16.93
N MET A 83 1.98 8.75 17.11
CA MET A 83 1.24 8.24 18.28
C MET A 83 1.98 8.51 19.60
N LEU A 84 3.29 8.27 19.65
CA LEU A 84 4.09 8.53 20.86
C LEU A 84 4.34 10.02 21.08
N ALA A 85 4.43 10.83 20.02
CA ALA A 85 4.54 12.29 20.16
C ALA A 85 3.29 12.91 20.79
N GLU A 86 2.11 12.51 20.33
CA GLU A 86 0.83 12.92 20.91
C GLU A 86 0.76 12.55 22.40
N ARG A 87 1.12 11.31 22.74
CA ARG A 87 1.19 10.84 24.13
C ARG A 87 2.19 11.60 24.99
N ALA A 88 3.34 11.96 24.41
CA ALA A 88 4.42 12.68 25.09
C ALA A 88 4.18 14.21 25.18
N GLY A 89 3.09 14.71 24.60
CA GLY A 89 2.85 16.15 24.45
C GLY A 89 3.94 16.84 23.62
N VAL A 90 4.57 16.11 22.69
CA VAL A 90 5.59 16.63 21.77
C VAL A 90 4.89 17.02 20.48
N THR A 91 4.87 18.32 20.18
CA THR A 91 4.36 18.79 18.89
C THR A 91 5.35 18.38 17.80
N LEU A 92 4.93 17.48 16.92
CA LEU A 92 5.66 17.24 15.69
C LEU A 92 5.44 18.45 14.78
N GLU A 93 6.47 19.28 14.62
CA GLU A 93 6.49 20.28 13.55
C GLU A 93 6.57 19.54 12.21
N SER A 94 5.41 19.18 11.65
CA SER A 94 5.35 18.85 10.25
C SER A 94 5.63 20.15 9.49
N SER A 95 6.75 20.22 8.77
CA SER A 95 7.01 21.35 7.89
C SER A 95 5.82 21.55 6.95
N GLN A 96 5.50 22.79 6.60
CA GLN A 96 4.45 23.09 5.62
C GLN A 96 4.64 22.26 4.34
N ALA A 97 5.89 22.11 3.90
CA ALA A 97 6.27 21.24 2.78
C ALA A 97 5.89 19.75 2.98
N SER A 98 5.99 19.22 4.21
CA SER A 98 5.58 17.83 4.50
C SER A 98 4.05 17.66 4.44
N LYS A 99 3.30 18.65 4.93
CA LYS A 99 1.83 18.67 4.83
C LYS A 99 1.38 18.77 3.38
N GLU A 100 1.97 19.69 2.61
CA GLU A 100 1.69 19.86 1.18
C GLU A 100 2.00 18.58 0.40
N LYS A 101 3.14 17.93 0.67
CA LYS A 101 3.49 16.64 0.05
C LYS A 101 2.47 15.54 0.37
N ALA A 102 2.03 15.44 1.63
CA ALA A 102 1.02 14.46 2.03
C ALA A 102 -0.33 14.72 1.34
N GLN A 103 -0.82 15.97 1.36
CA GLN A 103 -2.04 16.37 0.67
C GLN A 103 -1.97 16.08 -0.83
N LYS A 104 -0.83 16.38 -1.46
CA LYS A 104 -0.57 16.07 -2.86
C LYS A 104 -0.63 14.57 -3.13
N GLY A 105 -0.01 13.75 -2.27
CA GLY A 105 -0.07 12.29 -2.37
C GLY A 105 -1.51 11.76 -2.32
N GLU A 106 -2.30 12.21 -1.35
CA GLU A 106 -3.72 11.84 -1.23
C GLU A 106 -4.55 12.28 -2.44
N ARG A 107 -4.24 13.46 -3.00
CA ARG A 107 -4.87 13.95 -4.23
C ARG A 107 -4.57 13.03 -5.42
N LEU A 108 -3.32 12.61 -5.60
CA LEU A 108 -2.92 11.70 -6.67
C LEU A 108 -3.54 10.30 -6.52
N LYS A 109 -3.61 9.76 -5.30
CA LYS A 109 -4.32 8.51 -5.01
C LYS A 109 -5.80 8.59 -5.36
N THR A 110 -6.44 9.73 -5.08
CA THR A 110 -7.84 9.97 -5.44
C THR A 110 -8.03 9.96 -6.97
N ILE A 111 -7.13 10.58 -7.72
CA ILE A 111 -7.14 10.55 -9.20
C ILE A 111 -7.04 9.13 -9.72
N ASN A 112 -6.08 8.36 -9.21
CA ASN A 112 -5.90 6.96 -9.58
C ASN A 112 -7.13 6.12 -9.23
N LYS A 113 -7.76 6.34 -8.07
CA LYS A 113 -9.00 5.66 -7.71
C LYS A 113 -10.12 5.95 -8.71
N VAL A 114 -10.33 7.22 -9.07
CA VAL A 114 -11.33 7.61 -10.07
C VAL A 114 -11.05 6.96 -11.42
N ALA A 115 -9.79 6.96 -11.87
CA ALA A 115 -9.38 6.32 -13.12
C ALA A 115 -9.60 4.79 -13.08
N ALA A 116 -9.23 4.12 -11.99
CA ALA A 116 -9.44 2.68 -11.83
C ALA A 116 -10.92 2.29 -11.93
N LEU A 117 -11.79 3.02 -11.22
CA LEU A 117 -13.24 2.79 -11.27
C LEU A 117 -13.81 3.07 -12.66
N PHE A 118 -13.33 4.12 -13.33
CA PHE A 118 -13.74 4.45 -14.68
C PHE A 118 -13.34 3.36 -15.69
N PHE A 119 -12.09 2.90 -15.67
CA PHE A 119 -11.64 1.83 -16.57
C PHE A 119 -12.35 0.50 -16.30
N HIS A 120 -12.64 0.20 -15.04
CA HIS A 120 -13.41 -0.99 -14.68
C HIS A 120 -14.83 -0.91 -15.25
N ASP A 121 -15.52 0.23 -15.09
CA ASP A 121 -16.85 0.45 -15.65
C ASP A 121 -16.88 0.27 -17.17
N LEU A 122 -15.86 0.81 -17.86
CA LEU A 122 -15.71 0.65 -19.29
C LEU A 122 -15.48 -0.80 -19.70
N LEU A 123 -14.65 -1.56 -18.97
CA LEU A 123 -14.45 -2.99 -19.28
C LEU A 123 -15.77 -3.78 -19.26
N LEU A 124 -16.65 -3.44 -18.33
CA LEU A 124 -17.91 -4.17 -18.13
C LEU A 124 -19.03 -3.71 -19.08
N LYS A 125 -19.06 -2.43 -19.45
CA LYS A 125 -20.22 -1.81 -20.11
C LYS A 125 -19.96 -1.32 -21.53
N ASP A 126 -18.73 -0.96 -21.86
CA ASP A 126 -18.41 -0.36 -23.16
C ASP A 126 -18.33 -1.44 -24.24
N ALA A 127 -18.97 -1.18 -25.39
CA ALA A 127 -18.94 -2.10 -26.52
C ALA A 127 -17.53 -2.28 -27.10
N GLU A 128 -16.69 -1.24 -27.07
CA GLU A 128 -15.29 -1.29 -27.49
C GLU A 128 -14.50 -2.28 -26.63
N ALA A 129 -14.83 -2.38 -25.33
CA ALA A 129 -14.11 -3.23 -24.38
C ALA A 129 -14.44 -4.72 -24.46
N ARG A 130 -15.42 -5.13 -25.29
CA ARG A 130 -15.86 -6.54 -25.37
C ARG A 130 -14.71 -7.50 -25.64
N HIS A 131 -13.81 -7.15 -26.56
CA HIS A 131 -12.64 -7.97 -26.88
C HIS A 131 -11.66 -8.11 -25.69
N ALA A 132 -11.54 -7.08 -24.86
CA ALA A 132 -10.73 -7.11 -23.65
C ALA A 132 -11.34 -8.03 -22.61
N LEU A 133 -12.66 -7.96 -22.42
CA LEU A 133 -13.38 -8.84 -21.51
C LEU A 133 -13.30 -10.30 -21.96
N GLU A 134 -13.49 -10.57 -23.25
CA GLU A 134 -13.33 -11.92 -23.84
C GLU A 134 -11.91 -12.44 -23.67
N TYR A 135 -10.89 -11.59 -23.85
CA TYR A 135 -9.50 -11.96 -23.61
C TYR A 135 -9.27 -12.37 -22.14
N VAL A 136 -9.78 -11.59 -21.19
CA VAL A 136 -9.64 -11.87 -19.75
C VAL A 136 -10.34 -13.18 -19.37
N LYS A 137 -11.57 -13.39 -19.86
CA LYS A 137 -12.31 -14.65 -19.65
C LYS A 137 -11.64 -15.84 -20.32
N GLY A 138 -11.09 -15.65 -21.52
CA GLY A 138 -10.29 -16.67 -22.23
C GLY A 138 -8.99 -17.05 -21.51
N ARG A 139 -8.53 -16.23 -20.56
CA ARG A 139 -7.42 -16.55 -19.64
C ARG A 139 -7.89 -17.29 -18.38
N GLY A 140 -9.17 -17.63 -18.28
CA GLY A 140 -9.75 -18.33 -17.14
C GLY A 140 -10.00 -17.45 -15.92
N ILE A 141 -9.98 -16.13 -16.08
CA ILE A 141 -10.31 -15.19 -15.00
C ILE A 141 -11.83 -15.03 -14.94
N ASP A 142 -12.42 -15.32 -13.78
CA ASP A 142 -13.86 -15.24 -13.56
C ASP A 142 -14.33 -13.81 -13.21
N ASP A 143 -15.65 -13.60 -13.27
CA ASP A 143 -16.25 -12.28 -13.04
C ASP A 143 -15.98 -11.76 -11.61
N ALA A 144 -15.94 -12.65 -10.61
CA ALA A 144 -15.62 -12.29 -9.24
C ALA A 144 -14.18 -11.77 -9.12
N THR A 145 -13.24 -12.39 -9.83
CA THR A 145 -11.83 -11.99 -9.85
C THR A 145 -11.62 -10.71 -10.66
N ILE A 146 -12.32 -10.54 -11.78
CA ILE A 146 -12.34 -9.28 -12.55
C ILE A 146 -12.80 -8.13 -11.66
N GLU A 147 -13.87 -8.34 -10.90
CA GLU A 147 -14.41 -7.38 -9.96
C GLU A 147 -13.41 -7.14 -8.81
N GLU A 148 -12.92 -8.20 -8.17
CA GLU A 148 -12.03 -8.15 -7.02
C GLU A 148 -10.74 -7.37 -7.32
N PHE A 149 -10.09 -7.65 -8.45
CA PHE A 149 -8.87 -6.95 -8.89
C PHE A 149 -9.14 -5.65 -9.65
N ARG A 150 -10.41 -5.30 -9.86
CA ARG A 150 -10.84 -4.09 -10.59
C ARG A 150 -10.17 -3.99 -11.97
N LEU A 151 -10.07 -5.12 -12.67
CA LEU A 151 -9.53 -5.11 -14.04
C LEU A 151 -10.35 -4.15 -14.89
N GLY A 152 -9.69 -3.39 -15.76
CA GLY A 152 -10.33 -2.33 -16.53
C GLY A 152 -9.89 -2.33 -17.98
N TYR A 153 -10.48 -1.45 -18.77
CA TYR A 153 -10.06 -1.20 -20.14
C TYR A 153 -9.96 0.31 -20.37
N CYS A 154 -8.87 0.73 -21.01
CA CYS A 154 -8.71 2.10 -21.46
C CYS A 154 -8.99 2.16 -22.97
N PRO A 155 -10.05 2.86 -23.41
CA PRO A 155 -10.40 2.99 -24.81
C PRO A 155 -9.27 3.56 -25.66
N ALA A 156 -9.28 3.21 -26.94
CA ALA A 156 -8.37 3.78 -27.92
C ALA A 156 -8.64 5.28 -28.17
N ASN A 157 -9.90 5.71 -27.97
CA ASN A 157 -10.33 7.09 -28.18
C ASN A 157 -9.57 8.08 -27.28
N ARG A 158 -9.12 9.18 -27.89
CA ARG A 158 -8.40 10.27 -27.23
C ARG A 158 -9.39 11.12 -26.42
N GLY A 159 -9.29 11.08 -25.09
CA GLY A 159 -9.86 12.11 -24.22
C GLY A 159 -10.96 11.67 -23.27
N ALA A 160 -11.48 10.42 -23.36
CA ALA A 160 -12.51 9.94 -22.45
C ALA A 160 -12.08 10.04 -20.97
N LEU A 161 -10.86 9.58 -20.66
CA LEU A 161 -10.28 9.73 -19.32
C LEU A 161 -10.12 11.20 -18.92
N THR A 162 -9.60 12.03 -19.82
CA THR A 162 -9.40 13.46 -19.55
C THR A 162 -10.71 14.15 -19.20
N GLN A 163 -11.77 13.91 -19.98
CA GLN A 163 -13.11 14.46 -19.72
C GLN A 163 -13.64 13.98 -18.37
N ARG A 164 -13.48 12.68 -18.05
CA ARG A 164 -13.88 12.14 -16.76
C ARG A 164 -13.16 12.83 -15.59
N LEU A 165 -11.83 13.01 -15.68
CA LEU A 165 -11.06 13.63 -14.61
C LEU A 165 -11.39 15.13 -14.44
N LEU A 166 -11.59 15.86 -15.54
CA LEU A 166 -12.04 17.25 -15.50
C LEU A 166 -13.42 17.39 -14.84
N ALA A 167 -14.35 16.49 -15.15
CA ALA A 167 -15.68 16.47 -14.54
C ALA A 167 -15.66 16.20 -13.03
N GLU A 168 -14.62 15.51 -12.54
CA GLU A 168 -14.36 15.24 -11.12
C GLU A 168 -13.54 16.35 -10.44
N GLY A 169 -13.30 17.46 -11.14
CA GLY A 169 -12.60 18.63 -10.62
C GLY A 169 -11.08 18.49 -10.54
N PHE A 170 -10.48 17.56 -11.29
CA PHE A 170 -9.03 17.47 -11.46
C PHE A 170 -8.57 18.23 -12.69
N SER A 171 -7.38 18.82 -12.63
CA SER A 171 -6.73 19.45 -13.77
C SER A 171 -5.98 18.44 -14.65
N GLN A 172 -5.67 18.83 -15.89
CA GLN A 172 -4.83 18.01 -16.77
C GLN A 172 -3.40 17.86 -16.23
N GLU A 173 -2.87 18.87 -15.54
CA GLU A 173 -1.54 18.80 -14.92
C GLU A 173 -1.50 17.78 -13.78
N GLU A 174 -2.53 17.73 -12.94
CA GLU A 174 -2.63 16.68 -11.91
C GLU A 174 -2.71 15.28 -12.54
N ALA A 175 -3.38 15.13 -13.68
CA ALA A 175 -3.47 13.85 -14.39
C ALA A 175 -2.15 13.45 -15.09
N LEU A 176 -1.35 14.43 -15.54
CA LEU A 176 0.01 14.23 -16.02
C LEU A 176 0.93 13.77 -14.88
N GLU A 177 0.81 14.39 -13.71
CA GLU A 177 1.58 14.03 -12.52
C GLU A 177 1.22 12.64 -11.97
N ALA A 178 -0.07 12.27 -12.02
CA ALA A 178 -0.53 10.92 -11.71
C ALA A 178 -0.02 9.85 -12.71
N GLY A 179 0.58 10.27 -13.83
CA GLY A 179 1.09 9.36 -14.86
C GLY A 179 0.02 8.72 -15.73
N LEU A 180 -1.22 9.23 -15.69
CA LEU A 180 -2.33 8.78 -16.53
C LEU A 180 -2.28 9.39 -17.93
N LEU A 181 -1.79 10.63 -18.02
CA LEU A 181 -1.59 11.36 -19.26
C LEU A 181 -0.11 11.53 -19.58
N ARG A 182 0.20 11.82 -20.85
CA ARG A 182 1.52 12.19 -21.36
C ARG A 182 1.43 13.38 -22.28
N ARG A 183 2.50 14.16 -22.31
CA ARG A 183 2.71 15.26 -23.26
C ARG A 183 3.70 14.83 -24.32
N ARG A 184 3.38 15.07 -25.59
CA ARG A 184 4.31 14.96 -26.73
C ARG A 184 5.18 16.21 -26.84
N ASP A 185 6.23 16.14 -27.65
CA ASP A 185 7.10 17.28 -27.94
C ASP A 185 6.34 18.44 -28.60
N ASP A 186 5.28 18.14 -29.37
CA ASP A 186 4.38 19.12 -29.98
C ASP A 186 3.36 19.76 -29.00
N GLY A 187 3.43 19.40 -27.71
CA GLY A 187 2.52 19.87 -26.66
C GLY A 187 1.22 19.07 -26.54
N THR A 188 0.92 18.14 -27.45
CA THR A 188 -0.31 17.34 -27.41
C THR A 188 -0.35 16.46 -26.18
N ILE A 189 -1.42 16.58 -25.38
CA ILE A 189 -1.68 15.72 -24.22
C ILE A 189 -2.54 14.53 -24.64
N TYR A 190 -2.15 13.33 -24.17
CA TYR A 190 -2.83 12.09 -24.51
C TYR A 190 -2.85 11.10 -23.34
N THR A 191 -3.81 10.19 -23.31
CA THR A 191 -3.88 9.09 -22.33
C THR A 191 -2.80 8.04 -22.58
N LEU A 192 -2.03 7.65 -21.56
CA LEU A 192 -0.89 6.72 -21.71
C LEU A 192 -1.33 5.32 -22.16
N PHE A 193 -2.42 4.81 -21.59
CA PHE A 193 -2.79 3.38 -21.68
C PHE A 193 -3.82 3.05 -22.78
N ARG A 194 -3.91 3.86 -23.85
CA ARG A 194 -4.92 3.67 -24.92
C ARG A 194 -4.93 2.25 -25.49
N GLY A 195 -6.13 1.69 -25.65
CA GLY A 195 -6.35 0.38 -26.28
C GLY A 195 -5.83 -0.80 -25.46
N ARG A 196 -5.66 -0.63 -24.14
CA ARG A 196 -5.02 -1.64 -23.29
C ARG A 196 -5.95 -2.11 -22.18
N LEU A 197 -5.81 -3.39 -21.85
CA LEU A 197 -6.31 -3.95 -20.60
C LEU A 197 -5.56 -3.30 -19.44
N ILE A 198 -6.29 -2.76 -18.48
CA ILE A 198 -5.79 -2.06 -17.30
C ILE A 198 -5.79 -3.00 -16.11
N ILE A 199 -4.68 -2.98 -15.38
CA ILE A 199 -4.43 -3.76 -14.18
C ILE A 199 -4.08 -2.74 -13.08
N PRO A 200 -5.03 -2.32 -12.23
CA PRO A 200 -4.76 -1.34 -11.18
C PRO A 200 -3.76 -1.88 -10.16
N ILE A 201 -2.83 -1.04 -9.74
CA ILE A 201 -1.82 -1.36 -8.72
C ILE A 201 -2.18 -0.60 -7.45
N GLN A 202 -2.37 -1.34 -6.37
CA GLN A 202 -2.63 -0.81 -5.04
C GLN A 202 -1.42 -1.01 -4.13
N ASP A 203 -1.19 -0.06 -3.22
CA ASP A 203 -0.22 -0.23 -2.13
C ASP A 203 -0.69 -1.27 -1.11
N ASP A 204 0.09 -1.48 -0.05
CA ASP A 204 -0.24 -2.39 1.05
C ASP A 204 -1.44 -1.92 1.90
N ARG A 205 -1.87 -0.66 1.75
CA ARG A 205 -3.02 -0.04 2.42
C ARG A 205 -4.25 0.04 1.52
N THR A 206 -4.23 -0.60 0.35
CA THR A 206 -5.31 -0.65 -0.65
C THR A 206 -5.53 0.65 -1.44
N ASP A 207 -4.65 1.64 -1.32
CA ASP A 207 -4.74 2.86 -2.13
C ASP A 207 -4.27 2.61 -3.56
N TYR A 208 -5.00 3.15 -4.55
CA TYR A 208 -4.60 3.07 -5.95
C TYR A 208 -3.43 4.01 -6.22
N ILE A 209 -2.28 3.45 -6.58
CA ILE A 209 -1.05 4.22 -6.75
C ILE A 209 -0.52 4.21 -8.19
N ALA A 210 -0.89 3.21 -8.99
CA ALA A 210 -0.43 3.08 -10.37
C ALA A 210 -1.29 2.10 -11.17
N PHE A 211 -0.89 1.87 -12.42
CA PHE A 211 -1.49 0.92 -13.33
C PHE A 211 -0.41 0.13 -14.06
N GLY A 212 -0.62 -1.17 -14.21
CA GLY A 212 -0.09 -1.94 -15.32
C GLY A 212 -1.08 -1.89 -16.48
N ALA A 213 -0.59 -1.98 -17.72
CA ALA A 213 -1.44 -2.04 -18.88
C ALA A 213 -0.87 -3.00 -19.93
N ARG A 214 -1.72 -3.88 -20.44
CA ARG A 214 -1.36 -4.91 -21.42
C ARG A 214 -1.99 -4.59 -22.78
N THR A 215 -1.19 -4.64 -23.84
CA THR A 215 -1.74 -4.60 -25.20
C THR A 215 -2.54 -5.85 -25.53
N LEU A 216 -3.63 -5.66 -26.25
CA LEU A 216 -4.50 -6.73 -26.76
C LEU A 216 -4.37 -6.88 -28.27
N GLU A 217 -3.76 -5.89 -28.93
CA GLU A 217 -3.50 -5.90 -30.36
C GLU A 217 -2.27 -6.77 -30.67
N LYS A 218 -2.40 -7.65 -31.67
CA LYS A 218 -1.31 -8.55 -32.09
C LYS A 218 -0.24 -7.83 -32.90
N ASP A 219 -0.62 -6.74 -33.56
CA ASP A 219 0.25 -5.97 -34.47
C ASP A 219 0.81 -4.69 -33.82
N ASP A 220 0.52 -4.46 -32.53
CA ASP A 220 1.14 -3.37 -31.76
C ASP A 220 2.63 -3.68 -31.56
N THR A 221 3.48 -2.91 -32.24
CA THR A 221 4.94 -3.02 -32.18
C THR A 221 5.52 -2.50 -30.87
N GLY A 222 4.68 -1.92 -30.01
CA GLY A 222 5.05 -1.47 -28.68
C GLY A 222 5.25 -2.61 -27.67
N PRO A 223 5.71 -2.28 -26.46
CA PRO A 223 5.89 -3.26 -25.40
C PRO A 223 4.55 -3.89 -25.00
N LYS A 224 4.58 -5.21 -24.80
CA LYS A 224 3.42 -6.02 -24.39
C LYS A 224 2.78 -5.53 -23.09
N TYR A 225 3.62 -5.09 -22.15
CA TYR A 225 3.21 -4.47 -20.89
C TYR A 225 3.90 -3.12 -20.71
N ILE A 226 3.14 -2.15 -20.21
CA ILE A 226 3.65 -0.87 -19.71
C ILE A 226 3.12 -0.64 -18.30
N ASN A 227 3.88 0.09 -17.49
CA ASN A 227 3.43 0.54 -16.18
C ASN A 227 3.32 2.07 -16.17
N SER A 228 2.60 2.60 -15.19
CA SER A 228 2.71 4.01 -14.81
C SER A 228 4.18 4.41 -14.62
N PRO A 229 4.55 5.66 -14.94
CA PRO A 229 5.83 6.22 -14.51
C PRO A 229 5.97 6.28 -12.99
N GLN A 230 7.21 6.51 -12.57
CA GLN A 230 7.51 7.03 -11.23
C GLN A 230 6.67 8.27 -10.92
N SER A 231 6.12 8.33 -9.72
CA SER A 231 5.33 9.46 -9.21
C SER A 231 5.53 9.60 -7.69
N PRO A 232 5.06 10.69 -7.06
CA PRO A 232 5.13 10.83 -5.61
C PRO A 232 4.44 9.71 -4.81
N VAL A 233 3.56 8.93 -5.45
CA VAL A 233 2.80 7.83 -4.83
C VAL A 233 3.17 6.45 -5.37
N PHE A 234 4.00 6.35 -6.42
CA PHE A 234 4.38 5.08 -7.01
C PHE A 234 5.86 5.02 -7.37
N GLU A 235 6.53 4.05 -6.76
CA GLU A 235 7.88 3.65 -7.11
C GLU A 235 7.92 2.15 -7.42
N LYS A 236 8.19 1.81 -8.69
CA LYS A 236 8.10 0.42 -9.17
C LYS A 236 8.96 -0.56 -8.36
N GLY A 237 10.12 -0.13 -7.88
CA GLY A 237 11.06 -0.98 -7.13
C GLY A 237 10.64 -1.30 -5.70
N THR A 238 9.63 -0.61 -5.16
CA THR A 238 9.21 -0.74 -3.74
C THR A 238 7.84 -1.40 -3.59
N VAL A 239 7.16 -1.69 -4.71
CA VAL A 239 5.78 -2.19 -4.72
C VAL A 239 5.73 -3.64 -5.21
N LEU A 240 5.10 -4.51 -4.41
CA LEU A 240 4.74 -5.87 -4.79
C LEU A 240 3.25 -5.92 -5.14
N TYR A 241 2.93 -6.30 -6.38
CA TYR A 241 1.55 -6.43 -6.82
C TYR A 241 0.82 -7.52 -6.03
N GLY A 242 -0.40 -7.22 -5.56
CA GLY A 242 -1.22 -8.14 -4.75
C GLY A 242 -0.87 -8.17 -3.25
N ILE A 243 0.15 -7.44 -2.80
CA ILE A 243 0.64 -7.53 -1.40
C ILE A 243 -0.42 -7.20 -0.35
N HIS A 244 -1.33 -6.25 -0.62
CA HIS A 244 -2.41 -5.91 0.31
C HIS A 244 -3.36 -7.08 0.58
N ARG A 245 -3.48 -8.02 -0.37
CA ARG A 245 -4.29 -9.24 -0.25
C ARG A 245 -3.53 -10.38 0.42
N ALA A 246 -2.21 -10.41 0.26
CA ALA A 246 -1.38 -11.51 0.69
C ALA A 246 -0.70 -11.33 2.05
N LYS A 247 -0.49 -10.09 2.49
CA LYS A 247 0.29 -9.76 3.69
C LYS A 247 -0.16 -10.48 4.96
N GLU A 248 -1.46 -10.72 5.13
CA GLU A 248 -2.00 -11.40 6.31
C GLU A 248 -1.71 -12.90 6.29
N ALA A 249 -1.91 -13.56 5.15
CA ALA A 249 -1.61 -14.97 4.96
C ALA A 249 -0.11 -15.25 5.06
N ILE A 250 0.72 -14.42 4.41
CA ILE A 250 2.18 -14.48 4.52
C ILE A 250 2.63 -14.41 5.98
N ARG A 251 2.05 -13.48 6.76
CA ARG A 251 2.37 -13.35 8.19
C ARG A 251 1.95 -14.58 9.00
N LYS A 252 0.78 -15.16 8.69
CA LYS A 252 0.23 -16.32 9.40
C LYS A 252 1.02 -17.59 9.10
N GLU A 253 1.42 -17.78 7.85
CA GLU A 253 2.08 -19.00 7.38
C GLU A 253 3.62 -18.92 7.44
N GLY A 254 4.17 -17.71 7.50
CA GLY A 254 5.62 -17.48 7.45
C GLY A 254 6.23 -17.82 6.09
N LEU A 255 5.42 -17.86 5.03
CA LEU A 255 5.79 -18.25 3.67
C LEU A 255 5.21 -17.24 2.68
N ALA A 256 5.99 -16.88 1.67
CA ALA A 256 5.53 -16.08 0.54
C ALA A 256 5.84 -16.79 -0.77
N VAL A 257 4.89 -16.77 -1.70
CA VAL A 257 5.07 -17.26 -3.08
C VAL A 257 5.24 -16.04 -3.98
N ILE A 258 6.35 -15.99 -4.70
CA ILE A 258 6.66 -14.90 -5.64
C ILE A 258 6.52 -15.44 -7.06
N VAL A 259 5.75 -14.74 -7.88
CA VAL A 259 5.53 -15.06 -9.30
C VAL A 259 5.89 -13.85 -10.17
N GLU A 260 6.14 -14.08 -11.46
CA GLU A 260 6.71 -13.05 -12.35
C GLU A 260 5.71 -11.99 -12.82
N GLY A 261 4.45 -12.37 -13.04
CA GLY A 261 3.48 -11.53 -13.72
C GLY A 261 2.20 -11.23 -12.94
N TYR A 262 1.55 -10.12 -13.30
CA TYR A 262 0.23 -9.75 -12.78
C TYR A 262 -0.80 -10.88 -12.93
N MET A 263 -0.81 -11.55 -14.09
CA MET A 263 -1.77 -12.60 -14.40
C MET A 263 -1.57 -13.83 -13.50
N ASP A 264 -0.32 -14.14 -13.15
CA ASP A 264 0.01 -15.26 -12.29
C ASP A 264 -0.46 -14.98 -10.86
N VAL A 265 -0.27 -13.74 -10.37
CA VAL A 265 -0.82 -13.28 -9.07
C VAL A 265 -2.35 -13.36 -9.08
N ILE A 266 -3.01 -12.79 -10.09
CA ILE A 266 -4.48 -12.80 -10.19
C ILE A 266 -5.01 -14.24 -10.19
N THR A 267 -4.38 -15.12 -10.97
CA THR A 267 -4.78 -16.53 -11.08
C THR A 267 -4.56 -17.27 -9.76
N ALA A 268 -3.41 -17.07 -9.10
CA ALA A 268 -3.13 -17.69 -7.81
C ALA A 268 -4.19 -17.32 -6.75
N HIS A 269 -4.55 -16.03 -6.68
CA HIS A 269 -5.58 -15.55 -5.76
C HIS A 269 -6.97 -16.11 -6.07
N GLN A 270 -7.33 -16.25 -7.35
CA GLN A 270 -8.60 -16.87 -7.77
C GLN A 270 -8.70 -18.32 -7.27
N TYR A 271 -7.59 -19.08 -7.29
CA TYR A 271 -7.54 -20.45 -6.77
C TYR A 271 -7.30 -20.53 -5.25
N GLY A 272 -7.41 -19.41 -4.53
CA GLY A 272 -7.35 -19.37 -3.07
C GLY A 272 -5.93 -19.31 -2.48
N HIS A 273 -4.90 -19.18 -3.32
CA HIS A 273 -3.54 -18.88 -2.86
C HIS A 273 -3.43 -17.38 -2.61
N ARG A 274 -3.84 -16.97 -1.40
CA ARG A 274 -3.84 -15.59 -0.93
C ARG A 274 -2.62 -15.36 -0.06
#